data_AF-A0A816W5T2-F1
#
_entry.id   AF-A0A816W5T2-F1
#
_cell.length_a   1.000
_cell.length_b   1.000
_cell.length_c   1.000
_cell.angle_alpha   90.00
_cell.angle_beta   90.00
_cell.angle_gamma   90.00
#
_symmetry.space_group_name_H-M   'P 1'
#
loop_
_entity.id
_entity.type
_entity.pdbx_description
1 polymer ?
#
loop_
_entity_poly.entity_id
_entity_poly.type
_entity_poly.pdbx_seq_one_letter_code
_entity_poly.pdbx_strand_id
1 'polypeptide(L)'
;MQEPRPHPMEMSGGDLDGDTFWISSNPNLIFSKNEKPFDYQDQEDQANNETKSLINVQYTIQNVCDFFGEYIAADNLGLIANRHLAFADQLKEGVKHDKCLQLARMHSVAVDFAKRGISAPRLTSELRPLMYPHYMEKKDKESYQSKTVLGLIYDKVANYSSNLYINQEYEIEATSAFPYRSFFVNGSDAYMRDARIIKGEYDRDLKRLMRQYRIINEAEVVSGYILRFTSKQYAKETKILFDLRNEITHAYRVIQEKHLHLFWEEFYQVTDESQDEQVKWSEASKKLTWKSQIDTLEFYEKLSVMEEAKKKASAWFHATYEPWIIKINKYRKSQKKKPSLFTNNQQTEEPKRFDDLLSFAWIVYPVLMKIYEETQNNAESNSKRKKKKKNKEKDIPIVPKNNDA
;
A
#
# COMPACT_ATOMS: atom_id res chain seq x y z
N MET A 1 -16.70 46.90 6.41
CA MET A 1 -16.42 45.71 5.58
C MET A 1 -16.13 44.58 6.54
N GLN A 2 -16.93 43.52 6.56
CA GLN A 2 -16.56 42.31 7.30
C GLN A 2 -15.30 41.74 6.66
N GLU A 3 -14.31 41.39 7.48
CA GLU A 3 -13.12 40.68 6.99
C GLU A 3 -13.54 39.35 6.34
N PRO A 4 -12.84 38.90 5.28
CA PRO A 4 -13.13 37.63 4.65
C PRO A 4 -12.93 36.49 5.67
N ARG A 5 -13.78 35.44 5.59
CA ARG A 5 -13.70 34.27 6.46
C ARG A 5 -12.29 33.65 6.40
N PRO A 6 -11.73 33.18 7.53
CA PRO A 6 -10.48 32.43 7.50
C PRO A 6 -10.61 31.19 6.61
N HIS A 7 -9.59 30.89 5.79
CA HIS A 7 -9.60 29.72 4.91
C HIS A 7 -9.92 28.38 5.59
N PRO A 8 -9.48 28.10 6.84
CA PRO A 8 -9.90 26.91 7.58
C PRO A 8 -11.43 26.78 7.69
N MET A 9 -12.11 27.88 8.00
CA MET A 9 -13.56 27.93 8.18
C MET A 9 -14.31 27.65 6.86
N GLU A 10 -13.71 27.99 5.72
CA GLU A 10 -14.26 27.69 4.39
C GLU A 10 -14.22 26.20 4.07
N MET A 11 -13.35 25.43 4.73
CA MET A 11 -13.16 23.99 4.55
C MET A 11 -13.93 23.20 5.61
N SER A 12 -15.24 23.08 5.42
CA SER A 12 -16.13 22.32 6.31
C SER A 12 -16.21 22.85 7.76
N GLY A 13 -15.98 24.15 7.97
CA GLY A 13 -16.06 24.76 9.30
C GLY A 13 -14.87 24.43 10.22
N GLY A 14 -13.73 24.04 9.64
CA GLY A 14 -12.53 23.71 10.41
C GLY A 14 -11.82 24.92 11.02
N ASP A 15 -10.83 24.63 11.86
CA ASP A 15 -10.01 25.62 12.54
C ASP A 15 -8.51 25.21 12.59
N LEU A 16 -7.74 25.76 13.54
CA LEU A 16 -6.31 25.48 13.70
C LEU A 16 -5.99 24.87 15.07
N ASP A 17 -6.95 24.21 15.71
CA ASP A 17 -6.79 23.55 17.02
C ASP A 17 -6.23 22.11 16.93
N GLY A 18 -6.11 21.59 15.70
CA GLY A 18 -5.67 20.21 15.43
C GLY A 18 -6.11 19.66 14.06
N ASP A 19 -6.94 20.39 13.32
CA ASP A 19 -7.39 19.99 11.99
C ASP A 19 -6.24 19.74 11.01
N THR A 20 -6.46 18.73 10.15
CA THR A 20 -5.52 18.37 9.10
C THR A 20 -6.11 18.70 7.73
N PHE A 21 -5.30 19.31 6.87
CA PHE A 21 -5.70 19.72 5.53
C PHE A 21 -5.01 18.86 4.49
N TRP A 22 -5.78 18.42 3.49
CA TRP A 22 -5.22 17.73 2.34
C TRP A 22 -4.64 18.74 1.34
N ILE A 23 -3.33 18.67 1.12
CA ILE A 23 -2.62 19.54 0.17
C ILE A 23 -2.07 18.66 -0.96
N SER A 24 -2.39 19.01 -2.20
CA SER A 24 -1.83 18.35 -3.38
C SER A 24 -1.15 19.37 -4.29
N SER A 25 0.10 19.10 -4.63
CA SER A 25 0.86 19.85 -5.65
C SER A 25 0.72 19.24 -7.06
N ASN A 26 -0.07 18.18 -7.22
CA ASN A 26 -0.28 17.53 -8.50
C ASN A 26 -1.13 18.43 -9.42
N PRO A 27 -0.61 18.93 -10.55
CA PRO A 27 -1.35 19.84 -11.42
C PRO A 27 -2.67 19.27 -11.94
N ASN A 28 -2.80 17.95 -12.05
CA ASN A 28 -4.02 17.29 -12.52
C ASN A 28 -5.16 17.29 -11.47
N LEU A 29 -4.85 17.60 -10.21
CA LEU A 29 -5.81 17.68 -9.11
C LEU A 29 -6.09 19.13 -8.68
N ILE A 30 -5.51 20.11 -9.39
CA ILE A 30 -5.75 21.53 -9.16
C ILE A 30 -6.94 21.95 -10.02
N PHE A 31 -8.06 22.27 -9.39
CA PHE A 31 -9.26 22.73 -10.08
C PHE A 31 -9.08 24.17 -10.57
N SER A 32 -9.67 24.48 -11.73
CA SER A 32 -9.58 25.83 -12.33
C SER A 32 -10.40 26.88 -11.60
N LYS A 33 -11.30 26.48 -10.70
CA LYS A 33 -12.21 27.36 -9.98
C LYS A 33 -12.56 26.77 -8.61
N ASN A 34 -12.60 27.65 -7.61
CA ASN A 34 -13.16 27.33 -6.30
C ASN A 34 -14.68 27.53 -6.31
N GLU A 35 -15.40 26.57 -5.73
CA GLU A 35 -16.82 26.75 -5.42
C GLU A 35 -16.98 27.66 -4.20
N LYS A 36 -18.14 28.32 -4.09
CA LYS A 36 -18.43 29.13 -2.92
C LYS A 36 -18.51 28.24 -1.67
N PRO A 37 -17.84 28.60 -0.56
CA PRO A 37 -17.97 27.86 0.69
C PRO A 37 -19.43 27.80 1.13
N PHE A 38 -19.82 26.67 1.72
CA PHE A 38 -21.14 26.54 2.29
C PHE A 38 -21.33 27.56 3.43
N ASP A 39 -22.55 28.07 3.57
CA ASP A 39 -22.88 29.05 4.60
C ASP A 39 -23.60 28.37 5.76
N TYR A 40 -22.98 28.44 6.93
CA TYR A 40 -23.47 27.85 8.18
C TYR A 40 -24.01 28.93 9.15
N GLN A 41 -24.02 30.21 8.77
CA GLN A 41 -24.38 31.33 9.67
C GLN A 41 -25.76 31.15 10.32
N ASP A 42 -26.77 30.69 9.58
CA ASP A 42 -28.11 30.44 10.11
C ASP A 42 -28.10 29.46 11.30
N GLN A 43 -27.16 28.51 11.33
CA GLN A 43 -27.05 27.52 12.40
C GLN A 43 -26.29 28.06 13.62
N GLU A 44 -25.25 28.85 13.39
CA GLU A 44 -24.53 29.53 14.47
C GLU A 44 -25.45 30.50 15.22
N ASP A 45 -26.26 31.27 14.51
CA ASP A 45 -27.19 32.22 15.12
C ASP A 45 -28.29 31.53 15.95
N GLN A 46 -28.87 30.43 15.44
CA GLN A 46 -29.84 29.63 16.19
C GLN A 46 -29.21 29.00 17.44
N ALA A 47 -28.02 28.43 17.31
CA ALA A 47 -27.32 27.81 18.43
C ALA A 47 -26.91 28.81 19.51
N ASN A 48 -26.48 30.01 19.10
CA ASN A 48 -26.11 31.09 20.01
C ASN A 48 -27.32 31.62 20.80
N ASN A 49 -28.51 31.64 20.19
CA ASN A 49 -29.74 32.07 20.84
C ASN A 49 -30.23 31.04 21.89
N GLU A 50 -30.14 29.74 21.58
CA GLU A 50 -30.47 28.67 22.54
C GLU A 50 -29.46 28.63 23.70
N THR A 51 -28.16 28.78 23.42
CA THR A 51 -27.10 28.78 24.44
C THR A 51 -27.23 29.98 25.39
N LYS A 52 -27.62 31.16 24.89
CA LYS A 52 -27.88 32.35 25.72
C LYS A 52 -29.01 32.14 26.73
N SER A 53 -29.97 31.24 26.46
CA SER A 53 -31.06 30.92 27.39
C SER A 53 -30.62 30.09 28.61
N LEU A 54 -29.41 29.53 28.57
CA LEU A 54 -28.85 28.64 29.61
C LEU A 54 -27.85 29.34 30.54
N ILE A 55 -27.65 30.66 30.36
CA ILE A 55 -26.79 31.47 31.23
C ILE A 55 -27.46 31.53 32.61
N ASN A 56 -26.85 30.88 33.61
CA ASN A 56 -27.28 30.69 35.03
C ASN A 56 -27.82 29.30 35.41
N VAL A 57 -27.67 28.28 34.57
CA VAL A 57 -27.96 26.89 34.97
C VAL A 57 -26.78 26.32 35.79
N GLN A 58 -27.05 25.80 37.00
CA GLN A 58 -26.09 24.97 37.72
C GLN A 58 -26.13 23.55 37.16
N TYR A 59 -25.01 23.08 36.61
CA TYR A 59 -24.89 21.72 36.10
C TYR A 59 -24.60 20.72 37.22
N THR A 60 -25.40 19.66 37.29
CA THR A 60 -25.23 18.53 38.22
C THR A 60 -24.75 17.28 37.49
N ILE A 61 -24.27 16.27 38.23
CA ILE A 61 -23.92 14.96 37.66
C ILE A 61 -25.13 14.33 36.95
N GLN A 62 -26.35 14.57 37.44
CA GLN A 62 -27.56 14.07 36.78
C GLN A 62 -27.71 14.67 35.38
N ASN A 63 -27.43 15.97 35.19
CA ASN A 63 -27.47 16.59 33.86
C ASN A 63 -26.45 15.97 32.91
N VAL A 64 -25.29 15.54 33.43
CA VAL A 64 -24.29 14.82 32.63
C VAL A 64 -24.81 13.44 32.21
N CYS A 65 -25.43 12.69 33.14
CA CYS A 65 -26.05 11.40 32.83
C CYS A 65 -27.18 11.52 31.79
N ASP A 66 -28.04 12.53 31.96
CA ASP A 66 -29.16 12.80 31.04
C ASP A 66 -28.62 13.15 29.64
N PHE A 67 -27.62 14.04 29.58
CA PHE A 67 -26.96 14.39 28.31
C PHE A 67 -26.28 13.18 27.66
N PHE A 68 -25.67 12.28 28.43
CA PHE A 68 -25.10 11.04 27.89
C PHE A 68 -26.18 10.17 27.22
N GLY A 69 -27.36 10.06 27.84
CA GLY A 69 -28.50 9.34 27.27
C GLY A 69 -29.01 10.00 25.98
N GLU A 70 -29.16 11.33 25.99
CA GLU A 70 -29.53 12.11 24.81
C GLU A 70 -28.49 11.99 23.69
N TYR A 71 -27.20 12.00 24.04
CA TYR A 71 -26.09 11.87 23.11
C TYR A 71 -26.17 10.57 22.32
N ILE A 72 -26.36 9.46 23.03
CA ILE A 72 -26.52 8.13 22.43
C ILE A 72 -27.79 8.07 21.56
N ALA A 73 -28.90 8.65 22.03
CA ALA A 73 -30.17 8.63 21.31
C ALA A 73 -30.16 9.47 20.02
N ALA A 74 -29.36 10.54 19.99
CA ALA A 74 -29.25 11.45 18.86
C ALA A 74 -28.06 11.16 17.93
N ASP A 75 -27.27 10.09 18.16
CA ASP A 75 -26.21 9.68 17.25
C ASP A 75 -26.78 9.22 15.89
N ASN A 76 -26.81 10.16 14.95
CA ASN A 76 -27.29 9.97 13.59
C ASN A 76 -26.28 10.41 12.52
N LEU A 77 -25.06 10.76 12.93
CA LEU A 77 -24.03 11.35 12.06
C LEU A 77 -23.72 10.44 10.86
N GLY A 78 -23.43 9.17 11.13
CA GLY A 78 -23.15 8.18 10.10
C GLY A 78 -24.36 7.91 9.19
N LEU A 79 -25.58 8.06 9.69
CA LEU A 79 -26.80 7.91 8.89
C LEU A 79 -27.01 9.09 7.95
N ILE A 80 -26.78 10.32 8.42
CA ILE A 80 -26.84 11.54 7.61
C ILE A 80 -25.81 11.47 6.48
N ALA A 81 -24.55 11.13 6.79
CA ALA A 81 -23.47 11.03 5.81
C ALA A 81 -23.77 10.00 4.71
N ASN A 82 -24.26 8.81 5.08
CA ASN A 82 -24.62 7.77 4.12
C ASN A 82 -25.78 8.19 3.21
N ARG A 83 -26.79 8.89 3.75
CA ARG A 83 -27.91 9.40 2.95
C ARG A 83 -27.49 10.51 2.01
N HIS A 84 -26.62 11.41 2.47
CA HIS A 84 -26.04 12.48 1.66
C HIS A 84 -25.30 11.89 0.46
N LEU A 85 -24.43 10.90 0.69
CA LEU A 85 -23.68 10.22 -0.36
C LEU A 85 -24.60 9.56 -1.39
N ALA A 86 -25.65 8.87 -0.94
CA ALA A 86 -26.60 8.20 -1.83
C ALA A 86 -27.39 9.20 -2.69
N PHE A 87 -27.89 10.29 -2.10
CA PHE A 87 -28.61 11.33 -2.85
C PHE A 87 -27.69 12.11 -3.80
N ALA A 88 -26.46 12.41 -3.40
CA ALA A 88 -25.49 13.08 -4.24
C ALA A 88 -25.11 12.24 -5.47
N ASP A 89 -25.21 10.92 -5.38
CA ASP A 89 -25.04 10.03 -6.53
C ASP A 89 -26.29 9.94 -7.41
N GLN A 90 -27.46 9.83 -6.77
CA GLN A 90 -28.74 9.57 -7.43
C GLN A 90 -29.30 10.78 -8.18
N LEU A 91 -29.13 11.98 -7.60
CA LEU A 91 -29.78 13.20 -8.06
C LEU A 91 -28.89 13.92 -9.08
N LYS A 92 -29.51 14.45 -10.14
CA LYS A 92 -28.78 15.08 -11.26
C LYS A 92 -27.93 16.28 -10.83
N GLU A 93 -28.38 17.03 -9.83
CA GLU A 93 -27.65 18.18 -9.26
C GLU A 93 -26.57 17.76 -8.24
N GLY A 94 -26.49 16.46 -7.94
CA GLY A 94 -25.53 15.87 -7.03
C GLY A 94 -25.54 16.52 -5.65
N VAL A 95 -24.36 16.91 -5.16
CA VAL A 95 -24.19 17.58 -3.86
C VAL A 95 -24.89 18.94 -3.77
N LYS A 96 -25.26 19.56 -4.91
CA LYS A 96 -25.93 20.87 -4.94
C LYS A 96 -27.44 20.78 -4.81
N HIS A 97 -28.01 19.58 -4.87
CA HIS A 97 -29.45 19.38 -4.71
C HIS A 97 -29.90 19.74 -3.28
N ASP A 98 -31.09 20.32 -3.12
CA ASP A 98 -31.62 20.78 -1.83
C ASP A 98 -31.56 19.74 -0.70
N LYS A 99 -31.95 18.49 -0.97
CA LYS A 99 -31.78 17.36 -0.04
C LYS A 99 -30.35 17.18 0.46
N CYS A 100 -29.35 17.30 -0.41
CA CYS A 100 -27.95 17.20 -0.04
C CYS A 100 -27.52 18.40 0.82
N LEU A 101 -27.93 19.62 0.44
CA LEU A 101 -27.65 20.83 1.23
C LEU A 101 -28.31 20.75 2.63
N GLN A 102 -29.53 20.23 2.71
CA GLN A 102 -30.22 19.99 3.98
C GLN A 102 -29.49 18.95 4.84
N LEU A 103 -29.05 17.84 4.24
CA LEU A 103 -28.28 16.82 4.95
C LEU A 103 -26.90 17.36 5.40
N ALA A 104 -26.25 18.20 4.60
CA ALA A 104 -24.99 18.85 4.98
C ALA A 104 -25.17 19.78 6.20
N ARG A 105 -26.26 20.56 6.23
CA ARG A 105 -26.66 21.36 7.42
C ARG A 105 -26.88 20.48 8.65
N MET A 106 -27.61 19.38 8.49
CA MET A 106 -27.84 18.44 9.60
C MET A 106 -26.55 17.79 10.06
N HIS A 107 -25.64 17.47 9.14
CA HIS A 107 -24.34 16.88 9.45
C HIS A 107 -23.48 17.83 10.28
N SER A 108 -23.44 19.12 9.93
CA SER A 108 -22.71 20.14 10.71
C SER A 108 -23.20 20.21 12.16
N VAL A 109 -24.53 20.23 12.36
CA VAL A 109 -25.12 20.23 13.72
C VAL A 109 -24.78 18.95 14.47
N ALA A 110 -24.86 17.79 13.81
CA ALA A 110 -24.56 16.51 14.43
C ALA A 110 -23.09 16.40 14.89
N VAL A 111 -22.14 16.95 14.15
CA VAL A 111 -20.72 17.00 14.55
C VAL A 111 -20.53 17.86 15.79
N ASP A 112 -21.17 19.02 15.84
CA ASP A 112 -21.03 19.98 16.94
C ASP A 112 -21.93 19.66 18.15
N PHE A 113 -22.77 18.63 18.08
CA PHE A 113 -23.71 18.28 19.14
C PHE A 113 -23.04 18.05 20.49
N ALA A 114 -21.91 17.34 20.51
CA ALA A 114 -21.13 17.11 21.74
C ALA A 114 -20.64 18.42 22.39
N LYS A 115 -20.40 19.45 21.58
CA LYS A 115 -19.88 20.76 22.02
C LYS A 115 -21.00 21.73 22.40
N ARG A 116 -22.08 21.75 21.61
CA ARG A 116 -23.16 22.75 21.71
C ARG A 116 -24.41 22.25 22.43
N GLY A 117 -24.58 20.95 22.61
CA GLY A 117 -25.77 20.35 23.21
C GLY A 117 -27.03 20.37 22.32
N ILE A 118 -26.91 20.82 21.07
CA ILE A 118 -28.03 20.91 20.12
C ILE A 118 -27.99 19.73 19.16
N SER A 119 -28.99 18.87 19.23
CA SER A 119 -29.06 17.68 18.37
C SER A 119 -29.54 18.02 16.96
N ALA A 120 -29.03 17.28 15.97
CA ALA A 120 -29.53 17.42 14.61
C ALA A 120 -31.00 16.98 14.53
N PRO A 121 -31.84 17.65 13.72
CA PRO A 121 -33.24 17.29 13.56
C PRO A 121 -33.42 15.82 13.16
N ARG A 122 -34.55 15.23 13.55
CA ARG A 122 -34.87 13.86 13.14
C ARG A 122 -35.01 13.78 11.62
N LEU A 123 -34.30 12.82 11.03
CA LEU A 123 -34.38 12.55 9.59
C LEU A 123 -35.80 12.17 9.16
N THR A 124 -36.40 12.98 8.30
CA THR A 124 -37.72 12.74 7.70
C THR A 124 -37.67 11.60 6.68
N SER A 125 -38.85 11.11 6.28
CA SER A 125 -39.00 10.07 5.25
C SER A 125 -38.46 10.53 3.89
N GLU A 126 -38.60 11.81 3.54
CA GLU A 126 -38.14 12.38 2.27
C GLU A 126 -36.61 12.39 2.13
N LEU A 127 -35.91 12.45 3.27
CA LEU A 127 -34.46 12.35 3.38
C LEU A 127 -33.98 10.90 3.52
N ARG A 128 -34.79 9.92 3.13
CA ARG A 128 -34.42 8.51 3.10
C ARG A 128 -34.35 8.00 1.65
N PRO A 129 -33.16 7.68 1.13
CA PRO A 129 -33.02 7.01 -0.16
C PRO A 129 -33.72 5.64 -0.13
N LEU A 130 -34.44 5.30 -1.21
CA LEU A 130 -35.08 3.99 -1.37
C LEU A 130 -34.11 2.96 -1.94
N MET A 131 -33.21 3.41 -2.83
CA MET A 131 -32.14 2.60 -3.41
C MET A 131 -30.79 3.25 -3.14
N TYR A 132 -29.74 2.44 -3.14
CA TYR A 132 -28.37 2.89 -2.89
C TYR A 132 -27.46 2.61 -4.11
N PRO A 133 -26.43 3.44 -4.34
CA PRO A 133 -25.40 3.12 -5.33
C PRO A 133 -24.73 1.77 -5.02
N HIS A 134 -24.45 0.98 -6.06
CA HIS A 134 -23.84 -0.35 -5.92
C HIS A 134 -22.51 -0.33 -5.15
N TYR A 135 -21.70 0.71 -5.31
CA TYR A 135 -20.42 0.87 -4.60
C TYR A 135 -20.55 1.03 -3.09
N MET A 136 -21.75 1.28 -2.56
CA MET A 136 -22.00 1.34 -1.11
C MET A 136 -22.23 -0.04 -0.47
N GLU A 137 -22.35 -1.10 -1.26
CA GLU A 137 -22.42 -2.51 -0.82
C GLU A 137 -23.49 -2.81 0.26
N LYS A 138 -24.62 -2.10 0.23
CA LYS A 138 -25.73 -2.30 1.18
C LYS A 138 -26.52 -3.58 0.86
N LYS A 139 -26.10 -4.71 1.45
CA LYS A 139 -26.72 -6.04 1.23
C LYS A 139 -28.20 -6.13 1.64
N ASP A 140 -28.65 -5.27 2.54
CA ASP A 140 -30.00 -5.23 3.09
C ASP A 140 -30.92 -4.23 2.37
N LYS A 141 -30.46 -3.64 1.26
CA LYS A 141 -31.18 -2.62 0.48
C LYS A 141 -31.08 -2.89 -1.00
N GLU A 142 -32.07 -2.40 -1.75
CA GLU A 142 -32.00 -2.37 -3.20
C GLU A 142 -30.87 -1.45 -3.65
N SER A 143 -30.16 -1.88 -4.70
CA SER A 143 -29.00 -1.18 -5.24
C SER A 143 -29.15 -0.93 -6.74
N TYR A 144 -28.60 0.18 -7.22
CA TYR A 144 -28.54 0.50 -8.66
C TYR A 144 -27.10 0.72 -9.11
N GLN A 145 -26.84 0.51 -10.40
CA GLN A 145 -25.52 0.77 -10.99
C GLN A 145 -25.29 2.28 -11.13
N SER A 146 -24.39 2.83 -10.32
CA SER A 146 -23.98 4.23 -10.40
C SER A 146 -23.15 4.50 -11.64
N LYS A 147 -23.44 5.62 -12.30
CA LYS A 147 -22.68 6.14 -13.45
C LYS A 147 -21.76 7.31 -13.08
N THR A 148 -21.69 7.66 -11.80
CA THR A 148 -20.82 8.75 -11.32
C THR A 148 -19.37 8.31 -11.27
N VAL A 149 -18.47 9.26 -11.01
CA VAL A 149 -17.04 8.98 -10.85
C VAL A 149 -16.77 7.92 -9.77
N LEU A 150 -17.53 7.92 -8.67
CA LEU A 150 -17.37 6.94 -7.60
C LEU A 150 -17.75 5.54 -8.06
N GLY A 151 -18.88 5.39 -8.75
CA GLY A 151 -19.29 4.12 -9.36
C GLY A 151 -18.27 3.59 -10.35
N LEU A 152 -17.76 4.44 -11.25
CA LEU A 152 -16.77 4.07 -12.27
C LEU A 152 -15.42 3.66 -11.66
N ILE A 153 -14.96 4.36 -10.62
CA ILE A 153 -13.74 4.00 -9.89
C ILE A 153 -13.94 2.65 -9.21
N TYR A 154 -15.06 2.47 -8.51
CA TYR A 154 -15.39 1.22 -7.84
C TYR A 154 -15.41 0.06 -8.83
N ASP A 155 -16.08 0.20 -9.97
CA ASP A 155 -16.14 -0.84 -11.01
C ASP A 155 -14.76 -1.20 -11.55
N LYS A 156 -13.91 -0.21 -11.83
CA LYS A 156 -12.53 -0.45 -12.29
C LYS A 156 -11.72 -1.24 -11.27
N VAL A 157 -11.82 -0.87 -9.99
CA VAL A 157 -11.07 -1.54 -8.91
C VAL A 157 -11.64 -2.92 -8.62
N ALA A 158 -12.96 -3.09 -8.59
CA ALA A 158 -13.63 -4.38 -8.40
C ALA A 158 -13.31 -5.35 -9.54
N ASN A 159 -13.30 -4.86 -10.79
CA ASN A 159 -12.92 -5.65 -11.97
C ASN A 159 -11.43 -6.01 -11.94
N TYR A 160 -10.55 -5.07 -11.61
CA TYR A 160 -9.12 -5.34 -11.45
C TYR A 160 -8.88 -6.41 -10.37
N SER A 161 -9.52 -6.26 -9.21
CA SER A 161 -9.42 -7.21 -8.11
C SER A 161 -9.93 -8.59 -8.52
N SER A 162 -11.05 -8.67 -9.22
CA SER A 162 -11.59 -9.94 -9.74
C SER A 162 -10.65 -10.59 -10.75
N ASN A 163 -10.08 -9.79 -11.65
CA ASN A 163 -9.10 -10.26 -12.64
C ASN A 163 -7.80 -10.76 -11.99
N LEU A 164 -7.34 -10.17 -10.89
CA LEU A 164 -6.19 -10.68 -10.12
C LEU A 164 -6.41 -12.11 -9.61
N TYR A 165 -7.65 -12.47 -9.28
CA TYR A 165 -7.98 -13.82 -8.78
C TYR A 165 -8.32 -14.82 -9.89
N ILE A 166 -8.79 -14.34 -11.06
CA ILE A 166 -9.18 -15.18 -12.20
C ILE A 166 -8.00 -15.42 -13.15
N ASN A 167 -7.26 -14.38 -13.51
CA ASN A 167 -6.13 -14.43 -14.43
C ASN A 167 -4.81 -14.53 -13.65
N GLN A 168 -4.58 -15.70 -13.05
CA GLN A 168 -3.29 -16.03 -12.43
C GLN A 168 -2.15 -16.23 -13.46
N GLU A 169 -2.41 -16.05 -14.75
CA GLU A 169 -1.38 -15.94 -15.76
C GLU A 169 -0.92 -14.48 -15.85
N TYR A 170 -0.14 -14.06 -14.85
CA TYR A 170 0.89 -13.08 -15.17
C TYR A 170 1.85 -13.79 -16.13
N GLU A 171 1.62 -13.60 -17.42
CA GLU A 171 2.67 -13.79 -18.40
C GLU A 171 3.68 -12.67 -18.14
N ILE A 172 4.50 -12.88 -17.10
CA ILE A 172 5.71 -12.10 -16.94
C ILE A 172 6.46 -12.41 -18.24
N GLU A 173 6.56 -11.43 -19.13
CA GLU A 173 7.58 -11.39 -20.18
C GLU A 173 8.95 -11.33 -19.46
N ALA A 174 9.29 -12.40 -18.74
CA ALA A 174 10.30 -12.46 -17.68
C ALA A 174 11.73 -12.42 -18.22
N THR A 175 11.90 -12.01 -19.47
CA THR A 175 13.17 -12.12 -20.18
C THR A 175 13.71 -10.77 -20.64
N SER A 176 12.90 -9.70 -20.66
CA SER A 176 13.34 -8.36 -21.11
C SER A 176 13.28 -7.27 -20.05
N ALA A 177 12.41 -7.38 -19.04
CA ALA A 177 12.14 -6.27 -18.11
C ALA A 177 13.04 -6.22 -16.86
N PHE A 178 13.59 -7.36 -16.40
CA PHE A 178 14.46 -7.38 -15.24
C PHE A 178 15.93 -7.15 -15.64
N PRO A 179 16.66 -6.23 -15.00
CA PRO A 179 18.07 -6.01 -15.29
C PRO A 179 18.92 -7.11 -14.64
N TYR A 180 18.70 -8.37 -15.03
CA TYR A 180 19.41 -9.55 -14.51
C TYR A 180 20.92 -9.38 -14.51
N ARG A 181 21.45 -8.71 -15.55
CA ARG A 181 22.88 -8.42 -15.67
C ARG A 181 23.38 -7.39 -14.67
N SER A 182 22.52 -6.50 -14.18
CA SER A 182 22.88 -5.46 -13.21
C SER A 182 22.99 -5.99 -11.79
N PHE A 183 22.49 -7.18 -11.50
CA PHE A 183 22.59 -7.79 -10.17
C PHE A 183 23.60 -8.93 -10.09
N PHE A 184 24.30 -9.23 -11.18
CA PHE A 184 25.32 -10.28 -11.21
C PHE A 184 26.63 -9.78 -10.62
N VAL A 185 27.14 -10.48 -9.60
CA VAL A 185 28.43 -10.22 -8.96
C VAL A 185 29.33 -11.43 -9.16
N ASN A 186 30.54 -11.21 -9.69
CA ASN A 186 31.53 -12.28 -9.89
C ASN A 186 31.82 -13.02 -8.58
N GLY A 187 31.74 -14.34 -8.60
CA GLY A 187 31.94 -15.18 -7.41
C GLY A 187 30.66 -15.50 -6.62
N SER A 188 29.48 -15.01 -7.05
CA SER A 188 28.20 -15.41 -6.44
C SER A 188 27.90 -16.90 -6.54
N ASP A 189 28.53 -17.62 -7.47
CA ASP A 189 28.37 -19.07 -7.65
C ASP A 189 28.66 -19.88 -6.37
N ALA A 190 29.59 -19.39 -5.53
CA ALA A 190 29.91 -20.01 -4.25
C ALA A 190 28.69 -20.07 -3.30
N TYR A 191 27.81 -19.07 -3.38
CA TYR A 191 26.63 -18.91 -2.53
C TYR A 191 25.34 -19.48 -3.13
N MET A 192 25.36 -19.94 -4.39
CA MET A 192 24.15 -20.37 -5.10
C MET A 192 23.48 -21.60 -4.47
N ARG A 193 24.27 -22.52 -3.90
CA ARG A 193 23.72 -23.72 -3.24
C ARG A 193 22.91 -23.33 -2.01
N ASP A 194 23.50 -22.51 -1.14
CA ASP A 194 22.89 -22.09 0.11
C ASP A 194 21.71 -21.16 -0.13
N ALA A 195 21.82 -20.25 -1.10
CA ALA A 195 20.72 -19.40 -1.54
C ALA A 195 19.48 -20.21 -1.94
N ARG A 196 19.64 -21.34 -2.64
CA ARG A 196 18.53 -22.22 -3.03
C ARG A 196 17.90 -22.94 -1.84
N ILE A 197 18.70 -23.36 -0.86
CA ILE A 197 18.21 -24.01 0.36
C ILE A 197 17.39 -23.02 1.18
N ILE A 198 17.95 -21.83 1.44
CA ILE A 198 17.31 -20.77 2.21
C ILE A 198 16.04 -20.26 1.50
N LYS A 199 16.07 -20.11 0.17
CA LYS A 199 14.86 -19.81 -0.61
C LYS A 199 13.79 -20.88 -0.42
N GLY A 200 14.18 -22.16 -0.45
CA GLY A 200 13.26 -23.27 -0.23
C GLY A 200 12.61 -23.23 1.16
N GLU A 201 13.32 -22.77 2.19
CA GLU A 201 12.77 -22.51 3.52
C GLU A 201 11.81 -21.33 3.53
N TYR A 202 12.22 -20.21 2.94
CA TYR A 202 11.38 -19.02 2.79
C TYR A 202 10.05 -19.33 2.11
N ASP A 203 10.12 -20.04 0.99
CA ASP A 203 8.95 -20.41 0.22
C ASP A 203 8.00 -21.30 1.04
N ARG A 204 8.54 -22.19 1.89
CA ARG A 204 7.72 -23.03 2.78
C ARG A 204 7.03 -22.21 3.85
N ASP A 205 7.77 -21.32 4.51
CA ASP A 205 7.26 -20.46 5.58
C ASP A 205 6.17 -19.50 5.05
N LEU A 206 6.43 -18.85 3.91
CA LEU A 206 5.47 -17.94 3.28
C LEU A 206 4.23 -18.69 2.77
N LYS A 207 4.39 -19.86 2.14
CA LYS A 207 3.25 -20.71 1.73
C LYS A 207 2.45 -21.23 2.91
N ARG A 208 3.06 -21.44 4.08
CA ARG A 208 2.35 -21.83 5.31
C ARG A 208 1.47 -20.68 5.79
N LEU A 209 2.04 -19.46 5.84
CA LEU A 209 1.31 -18.24 6.19
C LEU A 209 0.13 -18.00 5.24
N MET A 210 0.38 -18.03 3.93
CA MET A 210 -0.66 -17.88 2.90
C MET A 210 -1.76 -18.93 3.04
N ARG A 211 -1.40 -20.20 3.33
CA ARG A 211 -2.38 -21.28 3.54
C ARG A 211 -3.25 -21.08 4.78
N GLN A 212 -2.65 -20.65 5.88
CA GLN A 212 -3.34 -20.41 7.15
C GLN A 212 -4.46 -19.37 6.98
N TYR A 213 -4.18 -18.27 6.28
CA TYR A 213 -5.14 -17.18 6.07
C TYR A 213 -5.88 -17.27 4.73
N ARG A 214 -5.69 -18.35 3.96
CA ARG A 214 -6.28 -18.58 2.63
C ARG A 214 -6.02 -17.44 1.62
N ILE A 215 -4.84 -16.85 1.72
CA ILE A 215 -4.32 -15.83 0.80
C ILE A 215 -3.77 -16.54 -0.42
N ILE A 216 -4.14 -16.05 -1.59
CA ILE A 216 -3.78 -16.68 -2.87
C ILE A 216 -2.57 -15.99 -3.48
N ASN A 217 -2.48 -14.67 -3.36
CA ASN A 217 -1.45 -13.86 -3.99
C ASN A 217 -0.35 -13.48 -2.99
N GLU A 218 0.90 -13.76 -3.34
CA GLU A 218 2.08 -13.38 -2.57
C GLU A 218 2.14 -11.86 -2.31
N ALA A 219 1.78 -11.05 -3.32
CA ALA A 219 1.83 -9.60 -3.22
C ALA A 219 0.94 -9.04 -2.09
N GLU A 220 -0.17 -9.71 -1.76
CA GLU A 220 -1.05 -9.31 -0.66
C GLU A 220 -0.37 -9.47 0.70
N VAL A 221 0.41 -10.54 0.87
CA VAL A 221 1.17 -10.79 2.11
C VAL A 221 2.34 -9.81 2.21
N VAL A 222 3.08 -9.66 1.12
CA VAL A 222 4.29 -8.83 1.09
C VAL A 222 3.98 -7.34 1.28
N SER A 223 2.89 -6.86 0.69
CA SER A 223 2.47 -5.47 0.80
C SER A 223 1.69 -5.17 2.08
N GLY A 224 1.16 -6.20 2.76
CA GLY A 224 0.21 -6.06 3.87
C GLY A 224 -1.21 -5.66 3.43
N TYR A 225 -1.43 -5.42 2.13
CA TYR A 225 -2.74 -5.06 1.58
C TYR A 225 -3.48 -6.30 1.08
N ILE A 226 -4.25 -6.90 1.98
CA ILE A 226 -5.08 -8.07 1.66
C ILE A 226 -6.42 -7.59 1.10
N LEU A 227 -6.69 -7.93 -0.16
CA LEU A 227 -7.87 -7.47 -0.89
C LEU A 227 -9.11 -8.27 -0.49
N ARG A 228 -8.98 -9.60 -0.34
CA ARG A 228 -10.11 -10.46 0.02
C ARG A 228 -9.73 -11.57 0.99
N PHE A 229 -10.43 -11.59 2.13
CA PHE A 229 -10.43 -12.75 3.01
C PHE A 229 -11.50 -13.74 2.52
N THR A 230 -11.08 -14.93 2.10
CA THR A 230 -11.99 -15.97 1.58
C THR A 230 -12.78 -16.70 2.67
N SER A 231 -12.39 -16.56 3.93
CA SER A 231 -13.11 -17.17 5.05
C SER A 231 -14.31 -16.32 5.49
N LYS A 232 -15.51 -16.92 5.46
CA LYS A 232 -16.76 -16.35 5.98
C LYS A 232 -16.69 -15.97 7.47
N GLN A 233 -15.71 -16.49 8.22
CA GLN A 233 -15.53 -16.24 9.65
C GLN A 233 -15.05 -14.82 9.95
N TYR A 234 -14.30 -14.19 9.04
CA TYR A 234 -13.70 -12.86 9.25
C TYR A 234 -14.48 -11.72 8.57
N ALA A 235 -15.51 -12.05 7.77
CA ALA A 235 -16.21 -11.09 6.91
C ALA A 235 -17.29 -10.26 7.62
N LYS A 236 -17.44 -10.37 8.96
CA LYS A 236 -18.56 -9.76 9.69
C LYS A 236 -18.22 -8.44 10.39
N GLU A 237 -16.96 -8.12 10.64
CA GLU A 237 -16.59 -6.88 11.38
C GLU A 237 -15.29 -6.25 10.86
N THR A 238 -15.34 -4.94 10.59
CA THR A 238 -14.21 -4.16 10.06
C THR A 238 -13.01 -4.13 11.00
N LYS A 239 -13.26 -4.19 12.33
CA LYS A 239 -12.22 -4.25 13.37
C LYS A 239 -11.43 -5.56 13.30
N ILE A 240 -12.12 -6.68 13.14
CA ILE A 240 -11.50 -8.01 12.97
C ILE A 240 -10.61 -8.04 11.72
N LEU A 241 -11.03 -7.39 10.63
CA LEU A 241 -10.22 -7.30 9.41
C LEU A 241 -8.94 -6.48 9.60
N PHE A 242 -9.00 -5.39 10.38
CA PHE A 242 -7.82 -4.60 10.72
C PHE A 242 -6.83 -5.39 11.58
N ASP A 243 -7.32 -6.03 12.64
CA ASP A 243 -6.48 -6.85 13.53
C ASP A 243 -5.84 -8.02 12.78
N LEU A 244 -6.60 -8.68 11.90
CA LEU A 244 -6.11 -9.77 11.05
C LEU A 244 -5.03 -9.31 10.07
N ARG A 245 -5.19 -8.12 9.46
CA ARG A 245 -4.14 -7.52 8.61
C ARG A 245 -2.86 -7.27 9.40
N ASN A 246 -2.97 -6.76 10.63
CA ASN A 246 -1.83 -6.53 11.49
C ASN A 246 -1.13 -7.84 11.88
N GLU A 247 -1.91 -8.87 12.21
CA GLU A 247 -1.41 -10.21 12.53
C GLU A 247 -0.62 -10.82 11.36
N ILE A 248 -1.18 -10.77 10.15
CA ILE A 248 -0.53 -11.33 8.94
C ILE A 248 0.72 -10.52 8.59
N THR A 249 0.64 -9.19 8.68
CA THR A 249 1.79 -8.30 8.46
C THR A 249 2.90 -8.61 9.47
N HIS A 250 2.55 -8.82 10.74
CA HIS A 250 3.51 -9.20 11.78
C HIS A 250 4.13 -10.58 11.51
N ALA A 251 3.33 -11.58 11.18
CA ALA A 251 3.83 -12.91 10.84
C ALA A 251 4.77 -12.88 9.62
N TYR A 252 4.46 -12.08 8.60
CA TYR A 252 5.35 -11.88 7.47
C TYR A 252 6.66 -11.19 7.87
N ARG A 253 6.60 -10.17 8.75
CA ARG A 253 7.81 -9.54 9.30
C ARG A 253 8.70 -10.55 10.02
N VAL A 254 8.15 -11.45 10.84
CA VAL A 254 8.93 -12.50 11.50
C VAL A 254 9.65 -13.41 10.49
N ILE A 255 8.99 -13.77 9.38
CA ILE A 255 9.63 -14.52 8.28
C ILE A 255 10.77 -13.71 7.68
N GLN A 256 10.56 -12.44 7.40
CA GLN A 256 11.59 -11.56 6.84
C GLN A 256 12.79 -11.40 7.81
N GLU A 257 12.57 -11.22 9.12
CA GLU A 257 13.64 -11.08 10.13
C GLU A 257 14.45 -12.36 10.25
N LYS A 258 13.78 -13.52 10.28
CA LYS A 258 14.46 -14.83 10.29
C LYS A 258 15.42 -14.97 9.10
N HIS A 259 14.96 -14.65 7.90
CA HIS A 259 15.78 -14.83 6.70
C HIS A 259 16.86 -13.75 6.58
N LEU A 260 16.57 -12.52 7.01
CA LEU A 260 17.57 -11.47 7.10
C LEU A 260 18.70 -11.85 8.07
N HIS A 261 18.38 -12.50 9.19
CA HIS A 261 19.37 -13.04 10.11
C HIS A 261 20.25 -14.12 9.43
N LEU A 262 19.65 -15.09 8.73
CA LEU A 262 20.39 -16.11 7.97
C LEU A 262 21.29 -15.51 6.88
N PHE A 263 20.93 -14.35 6.35
CA PHE A 263 21.78 -13.62 5.42
C PHE A 263 23.04 -13.09 6.10
N TRP A 264 22.90 -12.45 7.27
CA TRP A 264 24.00 -11.79 7.97
C TRP A 264 24.79 -12.68 8.93
N GLU A 265 24.28 -13.85 9.29
CA GLU A 265 24.85 -14.74 10.32
C GLU A 265 26.34 -15.04 10.13
N GLU A 266 26.75 -15.36 8.91
CA GLU A 266 28.15 -15.68 8.58
C GLU A 266 29.10 -14.48 8.69
N PHE A 267 28.56 -13.27 8.73
CA PHE A 267 29.33 -12.03 8.79
C PHE A 267 29.43 -11.47 10.22
N TYR A 268 28.79 -12.08 11.22
CA TYR A 268 28.84 -11.60 12.61
C TYR A 268 30.19 -11.83 13.30
N GLN A 269 30.92 -12.87 12.91
CA GLN A 269 32.14 -13.32 13.61
C GLN A 269 33.45 -12.89 12.91
N VAL A 270 33.35 -12.22 11.76
CA VAL A 270 34.51 -11.88 10.90
C VAL A 270 35.17 -10.55 11.31
N THR A 271 34.67 -9.89 12.36
CA THR A 271 35.06 -8.52 12.73
C THR A 271 36.09 -8.50 13.87
N ASP A 272 37.17 -7.72 13.75
CA ASP A 272 38.19 -7.51 14.81
C ASP A 272 37.72 -6.57 15.94
N GLU A 273 36.41 -6.30 16.06
CA GLU A 273 35.85 -5.37 17.05
C GLU A 273 35.60 -5.99 18.43
N SER A 274 35.38 -5.13 19.44
CA SER A 274 35.05 -5.54 20.80
C SER A 274 33.79 -6.41 20.86
N GLN A 275 33.75 -7.39 21.78
CA GLN A 275 32.61 -8.30 21.91
C GLN A 275 31.26 -7.57 22.13
N ASP A 276 31.28 -6.44 22.83
CA ASP A 276 30.08 -5.64 23.10
C ASP A 276 29.54 -4.95 21.84
N GLU A 277 30.42 -4.46 20.96
CA GLU A 277 30.02 -3.87 19.67
C GLU A 277 29.45 -4.94 18.74
N GLN A 278 30.08 -6.12 18.67
CA GLN A 278 29.59 -7.24 17.86
C GLN A 278 28.18 -7.69 18.25
N VAL A 279 27.91 -7.81 19.56
CA VAL A 279 26.58 -8.19 20.06
C VAL A 279 25.53 -7.14 19.69
N LYS A 280 25.84 -5.86 19.90
CA LYS A 280 24.93 -4.75 19.60
C LYS A 280 24.58 -4.67 18.10
N TRP A 281 25.55 -4.91 17.22
CA TRP A 281 25.33 -4.92 15.77
C TRP A 281 24.63 -6.17 15.28
N SER A 282 24.95 -7.35 15.85
CA SER A 282 24.19 -8.57 15.60
C SER A 282 22.71 -8.38 15.94
N GLU A 283 22.40 -7.70 17.04
CA GLU A 283 21.02 -7.35 17.41
C GLU A 283 20.39 -6.28 16.49
N ALA A 284 21.16 -5.29 16.03
CA ALA A 284 20.66 -4.28 15.10
C ALA A 284 20.35 -4.88 13.71
N SER A 285 21.20 -5.76 13.19
CA SER A 285 21.03 -6.39 11.87
C SER A 285 19.81 -7.32 11.78
N LYS A 286 19.31 -7.80 12.93
CA LYS A 286 18.06 -8.57 13.04
C LYS A 286 16.81 -7.72 12.78
N LYS A 287 16.92 -6.39 12.84
CA LYS A 287 15.79 -5.47 12.66
C LYS A 287 15.59 -5.12 11.19
N LEU A 288 14.36 -5.26 10.71
CA LEU A 288 13.94 -4.89 9.35
C LEU A 288 13.83 -3.38 9.07
N THR A 289 14.14 -2.51 10.02
CA THR A 289 14.01 -1.07 9.78
C THR A 289 15.06 -0.63 8.76
N TRP A 290 14.63 0.11 7.74
CA TRP A 290 15.52 0.59 6.69
C TRP A 290 16.73 1.34 7.25
N LYS A 291 16.55 2.10 8.35
CA LYS A 291 17.65 2.75 9.09
C LYS A 291 18.65 1.74 9.62
N SER A 292 18.19 0.72 10.34
CA SER A 292 19.07 -0.33 10.87
C SER A 292 19.78 -1.10 9.77
N GLN A 293 19.11 -1.34 8.64
CA GLN A 293 19.73 -1.97 7.49
C GLN A 293 20.78 -1.08 6.82
N ILE A 294 20.56 0.23 6.72
CA ILE A 294 21.57 1.19 6.23
C ILE A 294 22.74 1.26 7.19
N ASP A 295 22.50 1.38 8.50
CA ASP A 295 23.55 1.41 9.52
C ASP A 295 24.39 0.13 9.46
N THR A 296 23.74 -1.03 9.27
CA THR A 296 24.40 -2.33 9.06
C THR A 296 25.27 -2.31 7.80
N LEU A 297 24.76 -1.75 6.71
CA LEU A 297 25.50 -1.64 5.45
C LEU A 297 26.71 -0.70 5.56
N GLU A 298 26.57 0.45 6.22
CA GLU A 298 27.67 1.39 6.45
C GLU A 298 28.76 0.78 7.33
N PHE A 299 28.36 -0.02 8.32
CA PHE A 299 29.29 -0.76 9.17
C PHE A 299 30.12 -1.78 8.37
N TYR A 300 29.46 -2.66 7.61
CA TYR A 300 30.17 -3.68 6.82
C TYR A 300 31.00 -3.10 5.66
N GLU A 301 30.66 -1.91 5.17
CA GLU A 301 31.47 -1.19 4.19
C GLU A 301 32.84 -0.79 4.76
N LYS A 302 32.90 -0.43 6.05
CA LYS A 302 34.16 -0.13 6.76
C LYS A 302 35.03 -1.37 6.95
N LEU A 303 34.44 -2.56 6.96
CA LEU A 303 35.11 -3.82 7.29
C LEU A 303 35.51 -4.66 6.07
N SER A 304 35.33 -4.15 4.84
CA SER A 304 35.57 -4.90 3.60
C SER A 304 34.73 -6.18 3.41
N VAL A 305 33.79 -6.47 4.30
CA VAL A 305 32.87 -7.63 4.25
C VAL A 305 31.77 -7.45 3.20
N MET A 306 31.58 -6.20 2.74
CA MET A 306 30.57 -5.81 1.77
C MET A 306 30.69 -6.59 0.44
N GLU A 307 31.89 -6.95 -0.01
CA GLU A 307 32.08 -7.70 -1.26
C GLU A 307 31.51 -9.13 -1.19
N GLU A 308 31.67 -9.81 -0.06
CA GLU A 308 31.06 -11.14 0.14
C GLU A 308 29.54 -11.04 0.31
N ALA A 309 29.06 -10.02 1.03
CA ALA A 309 27.62 -9.76 1.16
C ALA A 309 26.97 -9.48 -0.20
N LYS A 310 27.62 -8.73 -1.10
CA LYS A 310 27.16 -8.51 -2.48
C LYS A 310 27.09 -9.80 -3.29
N LYS A 311 28.09 -10.68 -3.19
CA LYS A 311 28.08 -12.00 -3.85
C LYS A 311 26.92 -12.85 -3.35
N LYS A 312 26.68 -12.89 -2.04
CA LYS A 312 25.55 -13.61 -1.43
C LYS A 312 24.20 -13.03 -1.86
N ALA A 313 24.05 -11.70 -1.90
CA ALA A 313 22.82 -11.04 -2.36
C ALA A 313 22.55 -11.28 -3.85
N SER A 314 23.57 -11.23 -4.69
CA SER A 314 23.51 -11.66 -6.10
C SER A 314 23.00 -13.09 -6.22
N ALA A 315 23.54 -14.02 -5.43
CA ALA A 315 23.10 -15.41 -5.43
C ALA A 315 21.62 -15.57 -5.01
N TRP A 316 21.14 -14.80 -4.02
CA TRP A 316 19.73 -14.79 -3.61
C TRP A 316 18.80 -14.25 -4.69
N PHE A 317 19.24 -13.22 -5.42
CA PHE A 317 18.52 -12.69 -6.57
C PHE A 317 18.41 -13.74 -7.68
N HIS A 318 19.52 -14.37 -8.05
CA HIS A 318 19.54 -15.40 -9.07
C HIS A 318 18.76 -16.65 -8.66
N ALA A 319 18.86 -17.11 -7.40
CA ALA A 319 18.05 -18.22 -6.91
C ALA A 319 16.53 -17.95 -7.02
N THR A 320 16.12 -16.68 -6.96
CA THR A 320 14.72 -16.27 -7.13
C THR A 320 14.29 -16.22 -8.59
N TYR A 321 15.11 -15.61 -9.46
CA TYR A 321 14.68 -15.21 -10.80
C TYR A 321 15.34 -15.97 -11.96
N GLU A 322 16.28 -16.89 -11.71
CA GLU A 322 17.03 -17.58 -12.77
C GLU A 322 16.09 -18.39 -13.71
N PRO A 323 16.16 -18.18 -15.05
CA PRO A 323 15.15 -18.64 -16.01
C PRO A 323 14.94 -20.17 -16.09
N TRP A 324 15.90 -20.99 -15.65
CA TRP A 324 15.76 -22.46 -15.77
C TRP A 324 14.74 -23.04 -14.79
N ILE A 325 14.54 -22.40 -13.63
CA ILE A 325 13.48 -22.75 -12.67
C ILE A 325 12.09 -22.53 -13.29
N ILE A 326 11.91 -21.41 -13.99
CA ILE A 326 10.67 -21.06 -14.70
C ILE A 326 10.40 -22.04 -15.87
N LYS A 327 11.45 -22.48 -16.60
CA LYS A 327 11.32 -23.46 -17.70
C LYS A 327 11.01 -24.88 -17.23
N ILE A 328 11.64 -25.37 -16.15
CA ILE A 328 11.33 -26.70 -15.57
C ILE A 328 9.88 -26.78 -15.12
N ASN A 329 9.36 -25.71 -14.49
CA ASN A 329 8.00 -25.68 -13.98
C ASN A 329 6.96 -25.60 -15.11
N LYS A 330 7.24 -24.90 -16.22
CA LYS A 330 6.45 -25.01 -17.47
C LYS A 330 6.48 -26.45 -18.03
N TYR A 331 7.63 -27.12 -18.04
CA TYR A 331 7.77 -28.48 -18.57
C TYR A 331 7.04 -29.53 -17.69
N ARG A 332 7.13 -29.45 -16.37
CA ARG A 332 6.37 -30.31 -15.42
C ARG A 332 4.86 -30.12 -15.54
N LYS A 333 4.38 -28.89 -15.79
CA LYS A 333 2.95 -28.60 -16.05
C LYS A 333 2.46 -29.24 -17.36
N SER A 334 3.31 -29.36 -18.38
CA SER A 334 2.96 -30.05 -19.65
C SER A 334 2.80 -31.57 -19.47
N GLN A 335 3.57 -32.19 -18.58
CA GLN A 335 3.53 -33.64 -18.34
C GLN A 335 2.33 -34.10 -17.48
N LYS A 336 1.78 -33.22 -16.62
CA LYS A 336 0.56 -33.51 -15.84
C LYS A 336 -0.75 -33.40 -16.65
N LYS A 337 -0.70 -32.95 -17.92
CA LYS A 337 -1.84 -32.83 -18.84
C LYS A 337 -2.02 -34.05 -19.78
N LYS A 338 -1.51 -35.25 -19.44
CA LYS A 338 -1.93 -36.47 -20.14
C LYS A 338 -3.25 -36.97 -19.53
N PRO A 339 -4.32 -37.17 -20.31
CA PRO A 339 -5.62 -37.54 -19.76
C PRO A 339 -5.60 -39.02 -19.36
N SER A 340 -5.79 -39.31 -18.07
CA SER A 340 -6.25 -40.62 -17.65
C SER A 340 -7.74 -40.72 -18.01
N LEU A 341 -8.09 -41.63 -18.92
CA LEU A 341 -9.46 -42.07 -19.11
C LEU A 341 -9.95 -42.62 -17.76
N PHE A 342 -10.86 -41.92 -17.09
CA PHE A 342 -12.11 -42.43 -16.51
C PHE A 342 -12.77 -41.37 -15.59
N THR A 343 -14.05 -41.15 -15.89
CA THR A 343 -15.16 -40.63 -15.06
C THR A 343 -15.27 -39.14 -14.71
N ASN A 344 -16.41 -38.58 -15.14
CA ASN A 344 -17.02 -37.31 -14.77
C ASN A 344 -17.21 -37.16 -13.26
N ASN A 345 -16.93 -35.97 -12.72
CA ASN A 345 -17.89 -35.16 -11.96
C ASN A 345 -17.26 -33.81 -11.53
N GLN A 346 -18.08 -32.75 -11.63
CA GLN A 346 -17.96 -31.40 -11.08
C GLN A 346 -16.65 -31.10 -10.34
N GLN A 347 -15.65 -30.57 -11.06
CA GLN A 347 -14.48 -29.95 -10.45
C GLN A 347 -14.79 -28.46 -10.23
N THR A 348 -15.02 -28.07 -8.98
CA THR A 348 -14.70 -26.73 -8.51
C THR A 348 -13.22 -26.51 -8.80
N GLU A 349 -12.90 -25.75 -9.85
CA GLU A 349 -11.52 -25.42 -10.19
C GLU A 349 -10.91 -24.58 -9.07
N GLU A 350 -10.09 -25.22 -8.23
CA GLU A 350 -9.23 -24.50 -7.29
C GLU A 350 -8.29 -23.59 -8.09
N PRO A 351 -8.11 -22.31 -7.68
CA PRO A 351 -7.24 -21.39 -8.38
C PRO A 351 -5.79 -21.92 -8.42
N LYS A 352 -5.24 -22.02 -9.63
CA LYS A 352 -3.90 -22.54 -9.95
C LYS A 352 -2.81 -21.74 -9.22
N ARG A 353 -2.30 -22.30 -8.11
CA ARG A 353 -1.18 -21.77 -7.32
C ARG A 353 0.07 -21.43 -8.17
N PHE A 354 0.65 -20.27 -7.89
CA PHE A 354 2.06 -20.01 -8.17
C PHE A 354 2.90 -20.94 -7.29
N ASP A 355 3.61 -21.88 -7.91
CA ASP A 355 4.55 -22.74 -7.19
C ASP A 355 5.85 -22.00 -6.83
N ASP A 356 6.13 -20.86 -7.47
CA ASP A 356 7.36 -20.09 -7.28
C ASP A 356 7.03 -18.69 -6.73
N LEU A 357 7.61 -18.37 -5.57
CA LEU A 357 7.48 -17.08 -4.88
C LEU A 357 8.65 -16.15 -5.26
N LEU A 358 8.37 -14.84 -5.37
CA LEU A 358 9.24 -13.80 -5.91
C LEU A 358 9.85 -12.87 -4.84
N SER A 359 9.31 -12.87 -3.63
CA SER A 359 9.67 -11.88 -2.59
C SER A 359 10.99 -12.16 -1.87
N PHE A 360 11.53 -13.38 -1.97
CA PHE A 360 12.75 -13.80 -1.28
C PHE A 360 13.95 -12.87 -1.49
N ALA A 361 14.26 -12.52 -2.75
CA ALA A 361 15.40 -11.66 -3.07
C ALA A 361 15.28 -10.25 -2.45
N TRP A 362 14.07 -9.76 -2.25
CA TRP A 362 13.83 -8.40 -1.76
C TRP A 362 14.04 -8.23 -0.25
N ILE A 363 14.26 -9.32 0.49
CA ILE A 363 14.67 -9.26 1.91
C ILE A 363 15.99 -8.49 2.05
N VAL A 364 16.88 -8.61 1.06
CA VAL A 364 18.20 -7.97 1.01
C VAL A 364 18.23 -6.78 0.06
N TYR A 365 17.08 -6.13 -0.15
CA TYR A 365 16.93 -4.96 -1.02
C TYR A 365 18.04 -3.91 -0.86
N PRO A 366 18.46 -3.52 0.36
CA PRO A 366 19.51 -2.52 0.52
C PRO A 366 20.87 -2.92 -0.10
N VAL A 367 21.25 -4.20 0.02
CA VAL A 367 22.49 -4.71 -0.60
C VAL A 367 22.35 -4.73 -2.12
N LEU A 368 21.20 -5.17 -2.62
CA LEU A 368 20.91 -5.18 -4.06
C LEU A 368 20.95 -3.77 -4.66
N MET A 369 20.46 -2.76 -3.94
CA MET A 369 20.54 -1.37 -4.39
C MET A 369 21.97 -0.88 -4.53
N LYS A 370 22.88 -1.23 -3.60
CA LYS A 370 24.31 -0.92 -3.75
C LYS A 370 24.91 -1.56 -4.99
N ILE A 371 24.60 -2.85 -5.25
CA ILE A 371 25.03 -3.53 -6.48
C ILE A 371 24.53 -2.77 -7.71
N TYR A 372 23.25 -2.40 -7.72
CA TYR A 372 22.66 -1.66 -8.83
C TYR A 372 23.36 -0.31 -9.08
N GLU A 373 23.56 0.50 -8.04
CA GLU A 373 24.24 1.80 -8.13
C GLU A 373 25.67 1.66 -8.69
N GLU A 374 26.43 0.66 -8.24
CA GLU A 374 27.78 0.37 -8.75
C GLU A 374 27.77 -0.03 -10.22
N THR A 375 26.80 -0.84 -10.65
CA THR A 375 26.69 -1.20 -12.08
C THR A 375 26.36 0.01 -12.96
N GLN A 376 25.51 0.94 -12.49
CA GLN A 376 25.21 2.18 -13.20
C GLN A 376 26.43 3.10 -13.27
N ASN A 377 27.12 3.31 -12.15
CA ASN A 377 28.34 4.14 -12.09
C ASN A 377 29.44 3.61 -13.01
N ASN A 378 29.61 2.28 -13.08
CA ASN A 378 30.53 1.63 -13.99
C ASN A 378 30.10 1.76 -15.46
N ALA A 379 28.81 1.68 -15.76
CA ALA A 379 28.27 1.89 -17.11
C ALA A 379 28.50 3.34 -17.59
N GLU A 380 28.26 4.33 -16.73
CA GLU A 380 28.51 5.74 -17.01
C GLU A 380 30.01 6.04 -17.21
N SER A 381 30.86 5.49 -16.35
CA SER A 381 32.32 5.64 -16.43
C SER A 381 32.87 5.00 -17.72
N ASN A 382 32.34 3.84 -18.11
CA ASN A 382 32.69 3.18 -19.37
C ASN A 382 32.14 3.94 -20.60
N SER A 383 30.97 4.55 -20.51
CA SER A 383 30.42 5.43 -21.55
C SER A 383 31.28 6.69 -21.75
N LYS A 384 31.70 7.34 -20.65
CA LYS A 384 32.63 8.49 -20.67
C LYS A 384 34.01 8.10 -21.22
N ARG A 385 34.55 6.91 -20.87
CA ARG A 385 35.80 6.37 -21.44
C ARG A 385 35.70 6.04 -22.93
N LYS A 386 34.58 5.45 -23.38
CA LYS A 386 34.32 5.19 -24.82
C LYS A 386 34.18 6.49 -25.62
N LYS A 387 33.54 7.53 -25.08
CA LYS A 387 33.50 8.88 -25.70
C LYS A 387 34.90 9.51 -25.79
N LYS A 388 35.74 9.38 -24.74
CA LYS A 388 37.14 9.85 -24.76
C LYS A 388 38.03 9.08 -25.76
N LYS A 389 37.85 7.76 -25.92
CA LYS A 389 38.58 6.97 -26.95
C LYS A 389 38.16 7.35 -28.37
N LYS A 390 36.85 7.55 -28.63
CA LYS A 390 36.36 8.03 -29.93
C LYS A 390 36.87 9.43 -30.31
N ASN A 391 37.12 10.30 -29.33
CA ASN A 391 37.72 11.60 -29.60
C ASN A 391 39.23 11.51 -29.87
N LYS A 392 39.96 10.57 -29.24
CA LYS A 392 41.39 10.35 -29.51
C LYS A 392 41.67 9.70 -30.88
N GLU A 393 40.76 8.88 -31.41
CA GLU A 393 40.89 8.30 -32.76
C GLU A 393 40.65 9.31 -33.90
N LYS A 394 40.15 10.52 -33.61
CA LYS A 394 40.00 11.60 -34.59
C LYS A 394 41.23 12.51 -34.71
N ASP A 395 42.20 12.38 -33.81
CA ASP A 395 43.43 13.17 -33.77
C ASP A 395 44.66 12.34 -34.22
N ILE A 396 44.54 11.63 -35.35
CA ILE A 396 45.71 11.08 -36.04
C ILE A 396 46.19 12.13 -37.06
N PRO A 397 47.40 12.71 -36.92
CA PRO A 397 47.89 13.70 -37.87
C PRO A 397 48.16 13.06 -39.22
N ILE A 398 47.54 13.62 -40.26
CA ILE A 398 47.83 13.30 -41.66
C ILE A 398 49.24 13.79 -41.95
N VAL A 399 50.18 12.86 -42.16
CA VAL A 399 51.54 13.18 -42.62
C VAL A 399 51.46 13.69 -44.06
N PRO A 400 51.94 14.90 -44.38
CA PRO A 400 51.94 15.39 -45.75
C PRO A 400 53.00 14.66 -46.58
N LYS A 401 52.59 14.15 -47.75
CA LYS A 401 53.53 13.70 -48.78
C LYS A 401 54.20 14.93 -49.39
N ASN A 402 55.50 15.09 -49.15
CA ASN A 402 56.35 15.99 -49.93
C ASN A 402 56.54 15.39 -51.33
N ASN A 403 56.00 16.05 -52.34
CA ASN A 403 56.51 16.00 -53.70
C ASN A 403 57.61 17.06 -53.78
N ASP A 404 58.79 16.72 -54.28
CA ASP A 404 59.59 17.60 -55.14
C ASP A 404 60.73 16.82 -55.82
N ALA A 405 60.88 17.14 -57.12
CA ALA A 405 61.90 16.78 -58.13
C ALA A 405 61.86 15.36 -58.73
#